data_AF-Q56ZU7-F1
#
_entry.id   AF-Q56ZU7-F1
#
_cell.length_a   1.000
_cell.length_b   1.000
_cell.length_c   1.000
_cell.angle_alpha   90.00
_cell.angle_beta   90.00
_cell.angle_gamma   90.00
#
_symmetry.space_group_name_H-M   'P 1'
#
loop_
_entity.id
_entity.type
_entity.pdbx_description
1 polymer ?
#
loop_
_entity_poly.entity_id
_entity_poly.type
_entity_poly.pdbx_seq_one_letter_code
_entity_poly.pdbx_strand_id
1 'polypeptide(L)'
;IGLGYGAHWAIVPATASELFGLKKFGALYNFLTLANPAGSLVFSGMIASSIYDREAERQAHGSVFDPDDALRCNGSICFFLTSLIMSGFCIIACMLSMILVRRTKSVYTHLYGKTRT
;
A
#
# COMPACT_ATOMS: atom_id res chain seq x y z
N ILE A 1 -1.90 -3.67 14.83
CA ILE A 1 -2.46 -4.03 13.50
C ILE A 1 -3.89 -4.59 13.61
N GLY A 2 -4.19 -5.53 14.52
CA GLY A 2 -5.50 -6.21 14.59
C GLY A 2 -6.75 -5.33 14.50
N LEU A 3 -6.99 -4.45 15.49
CA LEU A 3 -8.22 -3.63 15.52
C LEU A 3 -8.31 -2.63 14.35
N GLY A 4 -7.21 -1.95 14.01
CA GLY A 4 -7.19 -0.97 12.93
C GLY A 4 -7.36 -1.59 11.54
N TYR A 5 -6.75 -2.75 11.31
CA TYR A 5 -6.92 -3.50 10.07
C TYR A 5 -8.36 -4.01 9.95
N GLY A 6 -8.92 -4.60 11.03
CA GLY A 6 -10.32 -5.02 11.06
C GLY A 6 -11.29 -3.87 10.77
N ALA A 7 -11.09 -2.70 11.39
CA ALA A 7 -11.88 -1.51 11.12
C ALA A 7 -11.76 -1.05 9.65
N HIS A 8 -10.56 -1.06 9.08
CA HIS A 8 -10.34 -0.71 7.68
C HIS A 8 -11.12 -1.62 6.73
N TRP A 9 -11.02 -2.95 6.90
CA TRP A 9 -11.73 -3.92 6.05
C TRP A 9 -13.25 -3.92 6.25
N ALA A 10 -13.74 -3.45 7.39
CA ALA A 10 -15.18 -3.26 7.63
C ALA A 10 -15.73 -1.99 6.97
N ILE A 11 -14.99 -0.87 7.07
CA ILE A 11 -15.45 0.45 6.60
C ILE A 11 -15.38 0.58 5.08
N VAL A 12 -14.36 0.02 4.44
CA VAL A 12 -14.15 0.09 2.98
C VAL A 12 -15.36 -0.40 2.16
N PRO A 13 -15.93 -1.60 2.41
CA PRO A 13 -17.10 -2.06 1.65
C PRO A 13 -18.35 -1.23 1.94
N ALA A 14 -18.57 -0.80 3.18
CA ALA A 14 -19.71 0.05 3.53
C ALA A 14 -19.65 1.39 2.76
N THR A 15 -18.53 2.10 2.86
CA THR A 15 -18.33 3.39 2.17
C THR A 15 -18.36 3.25 0.65
N ALA A 16 -17.79 2.18 0.08
CA ALA A 16 -17.84 1.93 -1.35
C ALA A 16 -19.28 1.69 -1.86
N SER A 17 -20.11 1.00 -1.08
CA SER A 17 -21.52 0.76 -1.43
C SER A 17 -22.37 2.03 -1.38
N GLU A 18 -22.05 2.96 -0.48
CA GLU A 18 -22.71 4.27 -0.40
C GLU A 18 -22.27 5.22 -1.53
N LEU A 19 -20.98 5.25 -1.89
CA LEU A 19 -20.47 6.18 -2.89
C LEU A 19 -20.78 5.78 -4.33
N PHE A 20 -20.70 4.48 -4.65
CA PHE A 20 -20.80 3.98 -6.03
C PHE A 20 -22.08 3.18 -6.29
N GLY A 21 -22.85 2.89 -5.25
CA GLY A 21 -24.04 2.06 -5.32
C GLY A 21 -23.74 0.58 -5.56
N LEU A 22 -24.77 -0.26 -5.43
CA LEU A 22 -24.63 -1.71 -5.45
C LEU A 22 -24.44 -2.31 -6.87
N LYS A 23 -24.74 -1.53 -7.92
CA LYS A 23 -24.81 -2.03 -9.31
C LYS A 23 -23.48 -2.59 -9.84
N LYS A 24 -22.34 -2.06 -9.37
CA LYS A 24 -20.98 -2.51 -9.74
C LYS A 24 -20.10 -2.77 -8.51
N PHE A 25 -20.71 -2.95 -7.34
CA PHE A 25 -19.99 -3.11 -6.07
C PHE A 25 -19.03 -4.31 -6.09
N GLY A 26 -19.46 -5.46 -6.61
CA GLY A 26 -18.60 -6.65 -6.69
C GLY A 26 -17.32 -6.43 -7.49
N ALA A 27 -17.38 -5.72 -8.62
CA ALA A 27 -16.19 -5.41 -9.42
C ALA A 27 -15.24 -4.44 -8.68
N LEU A 28 -15.80 -3.42 -8.04
CA LEU A 28 -15.03 -2.44 -7.27
C LEU A 28 -14.33 -3.07 -6.05
N TYR A 29 -15.03 -3.96 -5.33
CA TYR A 29 -14.47 -4.65 -4.16
C TYR A 29 -13.37 -5.66 -4.55
N ASN A 30 -13.52 -6.34 -5.69
CA ASN A 30 -12.46 -7.19 -6.24
C ASN A 30 -11.21 -6.37 -6.59
N PHE A 31 -11.37 -5.18 -7.18
CA PHE A 31 -10.24 -4.29 -7.47
C PHE A 31 -9.52 -3.83 -6.19
N LEU A 32 -10.27 -3.46 -5.15
CA LEU A 32 -9.72 -3.13 -3.83
C LEU A 32 -8.93 -4.30 -3.22
N THR A 33 -9.46 -5.52 -3.34
CA THR A 33 -8.79 -6.72 -2.82
C THR A 33 -7.54 -7.06 -3.64
N LEU A 34 -7.56 -6.83 -4.96
CA LEU A 34 -6.42 -7.04 -5.85
C LEU A 34 -5.23 -6.11 -5.53
N ALA A 35 -5.47 -4.98 -4.86
CA ALA A 35 -4.40 -4.09 -4.41
C ALA A 35 -3.44 -4.77 -3.41
N ASN A 36 -3.91 -5.70 -2.58
CA ASN A 36 -3.06 -6.44 -1.64
C ASN A 36 -1.98 -7.30 -2.34
N PRO A 37 -2.34 -8.25 -3.24
CA PRO A 37 -1.32 -9.04 -3.95
C PRO A 37 -0.48 -8.17 -4.87
N ALA A 38 -1.06 -7.14 -5.51
CA ALA A 38 -0.28 -6.19 -6.31
C ALA A 38 0.78 -5.47 -5.47
N GLY A 39 0.42 -4.98 -4.28
CA GLY A 39 1.36 -4.39 -3.34
C GLY A 39 2.44 -5.39 -2.93
N SER A 40 2.06 -6.61 -2.56
CA SER A 40 3.02 -7.66 -2.21
C SER A 40 4.00 -7.96 -3.34
N LEU A 41 3.55 -7.98 -4.59
CA LEU A 41 4.41 -8.19 -5.77
C LEU A 41 5.34 -6.99 -6.02
N VAL A 42 4.87 -5.76 -5.84
CA VAL A 42 5.71 -4.57 -6.00
C VAL A 42 6.79 -4.51 -4.90
N PHE A 43 6.40 -4.71 -3.64
CA PHE A 43 7.32 -4.63 -2.52
C PHE A 43 8.26 -5.84 -2.41
N SER A 44 7.75 -7.06 -2.59
CA SER A 44 8.57 -8.28 -2.48
C SER A 44 9.22 -8.66 -3.80
N GLY A 45 8.60 -8.35 -4.94
CA GLY A 45 9.19 -8.59 -6.26
C GLY A 45 10.15 -7.48 -6.61
N MET A 46 9.66 -6.28 -6.95
CA MET A 46 10.56 -5.24 -7.50
C MET A 46 11.58 -4.70 -6.49
N ILE A 47 11.17 -4.38 -5.26
CA ILE A 47 12.10 -3.80 -4.29
C ILE A 47 13.09 -4.86 -3.80
N ALA A 48 12.64 -6.07 -3.47
CA ALA A 48 13.56 -7.13 -3.04
C ALA A 48 14.47 -7.61 -4.20
N SER A 49 13.96 -7.75 -5.43
CA SER A 49 14.78 -8.10 -6.59
C SER A 49 15.80 -7.03 -6.93
N SER A 50 15.45 -5.73 -6.87
CA SER A 50 16.42 -4.66 -7.13
C SER A 50 17.54 -4.62 -6.08
N ILE A 51 17.22 -4.92 -4.82
CA ILE A 51 18.23 -5.06 -3.77
C ILE A 51 19.08 -6.31 -4.02
N TYR A 52 18.45 -7.43 -4.40
CA TYR A 52 19.12 -8.69 -4.74
C TYR A 52 20.15 -8.52 -5.87
N ASP A 53 19.76 -7.91 -6.99
CA ASP A 53 20.64 -7.69 -8.13
C ASP A 53 21.83 -6.78 -7.77
N ARG A 54 21.58 -5.76 -6.94
CA ARG A 54 22.61 -4.81 -6.53
C ARG A 54 23.64 -5.39 -5.55
N GLU A 55 23.24 -6.34 -4.72
CA GLU A 55 24.17 -7.09 -3.86
C GLU A 55 24.91 -8.19 -4.66
N ALA A 56 24.24 -8.82 -5.63
CA ALA A 56 24.86 -9.81 -6.52
C ALA A 56 26.00 -9.20 -7.37
N GLU A 57 25.82 -7.99 -7.92
CA GLU A 57 26.87 -7.27 -8.66
C GLU A 57 28.07 -6.89 -7.76
N ARG A 58 27.80 -6.55 -6.49
CA ARG A 58 28.85 -6.20 -5.53
C ARG A 58 29.71 -7.39 -5.11
N GLN A 59 29.10 -8.57 -4.95
CA GLN A 59 29.82 -9.79 -4.58
C GLN A 59 30.61 -10.40 -5.74
N ALA A 60 30.17 -10.20 -6.99
CA ALA A 60 30.90 -10.63 -8.18
C ALA A 60 32.32 -10.02 -8.30
N HIS A 61 32.59 -8.89 -7.63
CA HIS A 61 33.90 -8.21 -7.63
C HIS A 61 34.77 -8.50 -6.38
N GLY A 62 34.26 -9.21 -5.37
CA GLY A 62 34.83 -9.22 -4.02
C GLY A 62 35.61 -10.47 -3.61
N SER A 63 34.94 -11.63 -3.48
CA SER A 63 35.58 -12.90 -3.08
C SER A 63 34.52 -13.99 -2.88
N VAL A 64 34.95 -15.22 -3.18
CA VAL A 64 34.38 -16.53 -2.83
C VAL A 64 33.95 -16.59 -1.36
N PHE A 65 32.70 -16.25 -1.05
CA PHE A 65 32.06 -16.61 0.21
C PHE A 65 30.58 -16.91 -0.05
N ASP A 66 30.13 -17.99 0.56
CA ASP A 66 28.85 -18.69 0.44
C ASP A 66 27.66 -17.95 -0.20
N PRO A 67 27.05 -18.51 -1.26
CA PRO A 67 25.83 -17.95 -1.84
C PRO A 67 24.66 -17.91 -0.84
N ASP A 68 24.66 -18.72 0.22
CA ASP A 68 23.57 -18.79 1.21
C ASP A 68 23.61 -17.66 2.26
N ASP A 69 24.79 -17.07 2.54
CA ASP A 69 24.92 -15.91 3.43
C ASP A 69 24.66 -14.58 2.70
N ALA A 70 24.85 -14.55 1.37
CA ALA A 70 24.41 -13.48 0.50
C ALA A 70 22.87 -13.39 0.39
N LEU A 71 22.18 -14.53 0.60
CA LEU A 71 20.73 -14.68 0.50
C LEU A 71 19.96 -13.96 1.62
N ARG A 72 20.64 -13.51 2.68
CA ARG A 72 20.03 -12.79 3.79
C ARG A 72 20.67 -11.43 3.97
N CYS A 73 19.91 -10.39 3.61
CA CYS A 73 20.18 -9.03 4.01
C CYS A 73 19.98 -8.89 5.54
N ASN A 74 20.89 -9.46 6.32
CA ASN A 74 20.83 -9.51 7.77
C ASN A 74 21.55 -8.27 8.32
N GLY A 75 20.85 -7.15 8.35
CA GLY A 75 21.40 -5.89 8.83
C GLY A 75 20.34 -4.82 9.05
N SER A 76 20.54 -4.01 10.08
CA SER A 76 19.71 -2.84 10.42
C SER A 76 19.48 -1.91 9.22
N ILE A 77 20.42 -1.87 8.29
CA ILE A 77 20.39 -1.05 7.07
C ILE A 77 19.29 -1.51 6.10
N CYS A 78 19.08 -2.81 5.90
CA CYS A 78 18.05 -3.33 4.99
C CYS A 78 16.64 -3.11 5.53
N PHE A 79 16.49 -3.36 6.84
CA PHE A 79 15.25 -3.06 7.55
C PHE A 79 14.95 -1.56 7.56
N PHE A 80 15.97 -0.72 7.75
CA PHE A 80 15.81 0.73 7.70
C PHE A 80 15.42 1.23 6.30
N LEU A 81 16.05 0.70 5.24
CA LEU A 81 15.75 1.09 3.86
C LEU A 81 14.30 0.72 3.48
N THR A 82 13.89 -0.51 3.76
CA THR A 82 12.51 -0.97 3.51
C THR A 82 11.51 -0.19 4.34
N SER A 83 11.79 0.07 5.62
CA SER A 83 10.96 0.92 6.47
C SER A 83 10.86 2.36 5.98
N LEU A 84 11.95 2.94 5.45
CA LEU A 84 11.97 4.30 4.90
C LEU A 84 11.08 4.39 3.65
N ILE A 85 11.18 3.41 2.76
CA ILE A 85 10.35 3.32 1.55
C ILE A 85 8.88 3.18 1.93
N MET A 86 8.55 2.27 2.85
CA MET A 86 7.18 2.08 3.34
C MET A 86 6.62 3.34 4.00
N SER A 87 7.44 4.03 4.80
CA SER A 87 7.08 5.32 5.40
C SER A 87 6.75 6.37 4.34
N GLY A 88 7.56 6.48 3.30
CA GLY A 88 7.29 7.36 2.15
C GLY A 88 5.95 7.05 1.47
N PHE A 89 5.68 5.77 1.21
CA PHE A 89 4.39 5.33 0.68
C PHE A 89 3.22 5.66 1.60
N CYS A 90 3.38 5.49 2.93
CA CYS A 90 2.36 5.88 3.91
C CYS A 90 2.05 7.37 3.87
N ILE A 91 3.08 8.23 3.76
CA ILE A 91 2.88 9.69 3.65
C ILE A 91 2.10 10.04 2.38
N ILE A 92 2.46 9.45 1.24
CA ILE A 92 1.76 9.66 -0.04
C ILE A 92 0.31 9.19 0.08
N ALA A 93 0.06 8.01 0.65
CA ALA A 93 -1.27 7.47 0.88
C ALA A 93 -2.13 8.36 1.79
N CYS A 94 -1.55 8.90 2.87
CA CYS A 94 -2.21 9.86 3.74
C CYS A 94 -2.58 11.15 3.01
N MET A 95 -1.68 11.68 2.18
CA MET A 95 -1.94 12.89 1.39
C MET A 95 -3.07 12.67 0.38
N LEU A 96 -3.03 11.56 -0.37
CA LEU A 96 -4.10 11.19 -1.31
C LEU A 96 -5.43 11.00 -0.59
N SER A 97 -5.43 10.35 0.58
CA SER A 97 -6.61 10.16 1.41
C SER A 97 -7.19 11.49 1.89
N MET A 98 -6.35 12.43 2.35
CA MET A 98 -6.80 13.79 2.71
C MET A 98 -7.42 14.52 1.52
N ILE A 99 -6.83 14.41 0.32
CA ILE A 99 -7.37 15.03 -0.89
C ILE A 99 -8.75 14.45 -1.22
N LEU A 100 -8.88 13.11 -1.20
CA LEU A 100 -10.16 12.43 -1.40
C LEU A 100 -11.19 12.87 -0.37
N VAL A 101 -10.85 12.89 0.92
CA VAL A 101 -11.76 13.35 1.99
C VAL A 101 -12.20 14.79 1.76
N ARG A 102 -11.31 15.70 1.36
CA ARG A 102 -11.68 17.10 1.05
C ARG A 102 -12.65 17.17 -0.13
N ARG A 103 -12.41 16.40 -1.20
CA ARG A 103 -13.30 16.35 -2.38
C ARG A 103 -14.65 15.73 -2.03
N THR A 104 -14.66 14.61 -1.32
CA THR A 104 -15.88 13.91 -0.89
C THR A 104 -16.67 14.75 0.11
N LYS A 105 -16.01 15.45 1.04
CA LYS A 105 -16.69 16.41 1.93
C LYS A 105 -17.43 17.46 1.11
N SER A 106 -16.79 18.11 0.13
CA SER A 106 -17.46 19.10 -0.72
C SER A 106 -18.72 18.55 -1.40
N VAL A 107 -18.66 17.31 -1.88
CA VAL A 107 -19.80 16.64 -2.54
C VAL A 107 -20.89 16.29 -1.53
N TYR A 108 -20.53 15.75 -0.37
CA TYR A 108 -21.47 15.45 0.73
C TYR A 108 -22.15 16.73 1.25
N THR A 109 -21.42 17.83 1.43
CA THR A 109 -22.00 19.11 1.84
C THR A 109 -22.94 19.66 0.77
N HIS A 110 -22.68 19.43 -0.51
CA HIS A 110 -23.58 19.86 -1.59
C HIS A 110 -24.87 18.99 -1.65
N LEU A 111 -24.75 17.68 -1.40
CA LEU A 111 -25.88 16.74 -1.39
C LEU A 111 -26.76 16.87 -0.13
N TYR A 112 -26.17 16.94 1.06
CA TYR A 112 -26.89 17.04 2.34
C TYR A 112 -27.10 18.49 2.83
N GLY A 113 -26.32 19.45 2.36
CA GLY A 113 -26.52 20.88 2.68
C GLY A 113 -27.69 21.51 1.93
N LYS A 114 -28.24 20.82 0.91
CA LYS A 114 -29.47 21.21 0.21
C LYS A 114 -30.73 20.60 0.84
N THR A 115 -30.66 20.15 2.09
CA THR A 115 -31.85 19.87 2.91
C THR A 115 -32.09 21.05 3.84
N ARG A 116 -32.52 22.17 3.26
CA ARG A 116 -33.30 23.19 3.97
C ARG A 116 -34.54 23.43 3.12
N THR A 117 -35.64 22.89 3.64
CA THR A 117 -37.02 23.37 3.50
C THR A 117 -37.09 24.88 3.32
#